data_AF-A0A970BY09-F1
#
_entry.id   AF-A0A970BY09-F1
#
_cell.length_a   1.000
_cell.length_b   1.000
_cell.length_c   1.000
_cell.angle_alpha   90.00
_cell.angle_beta   90.00
_cell.angle_gamma   90.00
#
_symmetry.space_group_name_H-M   'P 1'
#
loop_
_entity.id
_entity.type
_entity.pdbx_description
1 polymer ?
#
loop_
_entity_poly.entity_id
_entity_poly.type
_entity_poly.pdbx_seq_one_letter_code
_entity_poly.pdbx_strand_id
1 'polypeptide(L)'
;MGEYTTFECRECGYRAERIRWGVSVYDPRQRFMPAYCVECGTIVEVDMTGADIHVDEFRCVVCGSELFFLEKAASYTCPKCKAHDMRLHQGEYW
;
A
#
# COMPACT_ATOMS: atom_id res chain seq x y z
N MET A 1 8.55 15.36 0.30
CA MET A 1 7.22 15.76 0.80
C MET A 1 6.22 14.86 0.11
N GLY A 2 5.71 13.83 0.79
CA GLY A 2 4.80 12.84 0.21
C GLY A 2 3.52 12.84 1.01
N GLU A 3 2.38 12.82 0.34
CA GLU A 3 1.09 12.64 0.98
C GLU A 3 1.04 11.25 1.60
N TYR A 4 0.91 11.19 2.92
CA TYR A 4 0.70 9.93 3.62
C TYR A 4 -0.79 9.65 3.70
N THR A 5 -1.15 8.43 3.34
CA THR A 5 -2.49 7.91 3.37
C THR A 5 -2.61 6.89 4.47
N THR A 6 -3.69 7.01 5.22
CA THR A 6 -4.13 6.04 6.20
C THR A 6 -5.31 5.28 5.62
N PHE A 7 -5.21 3.96 5.65
CA PHE A 7 -6.27 3.03 5.29
C PHE A 7 -6.94 2.53 6.56
N GLU A 8 -8.21 2.83 6.74
CA GLU A 8 -9.00 2.39 7.89
C GLU A 8 -10.14 1.47 7.44
N CYS A 9 -10.21 0.26 7.99
CA CYS A 9 -11.35 -0.61 7.75
C CYS A 9 -12.51 -0.22 8.64
N ARG A 10 -13.69 -0.04 8.03
CA ARG A 10 -14.92 0.32 8.76
C ARG A 10 -15.52 -0.82 9.58
N GLU A 11 -15.25 -2.07 9.20
CA GLU A 11 -15.79 -3.23 9.92
C GLU A 11 -14.91 -3.66 11.09
N CYS A 12 -13.60 -3.83 10.85
CA CYS A 12 -12.66 -4.39 11.83
C CYS A 12 -11.92 -3.31 12.65
N GLY A 13 -12.01 -2.04 12.26
CA GLY A 13 -11.24 -0.93 12.84
C GLY A 13 -9.74 -1.01 12.57
N TYR A 14 -9.29 -1.90 11.68
CA TYR A 14 -7.88 -2.02 11.30
C TYR A 14 -7.41 -0.73 10.64
N ARG A 15 -6.23 -0.25 11.03
CA ARG A 15 -5.59 0.94 10.47
C ARG A 15 -4.21 0.61 9.96
N ALA A 16 -3.95 0.93 8.70
CA ALA A 16 -2.61 0.99 8.13
C ALA A 16 -2.29 2.46 7.85
N GLU A 17 -1.29 2.99 8.55
CA GLU A 17 -0.90 4.39 8.49
C GLU A 17 0.37 4.57 7.64
N ARG A 18 0.66 5.82 7.29
CA ARG A 18 1.94 6.22 6.64
C ARG A 18 2.19 5.58 5.28
N ILE A 19 1.13 5.27 4.53
CA ILE A 19 1.26 4.72 3.18
C ILE A 19 1.36 5.86 2.18
N ARG A 20 2.48 6.01 1.45
CA ARG A 20 2.55 7.01 0.38
C ARG A 20 1.65 6.61 -0.78
N TRP A 21 0.62 7.43 -1.05
CA TRP A 21 -0.39 7.16 -2.08
C TRP A 21 -0.77 8.49 -2.76
N GLY A 22 -0.96 8.47 -4.08
CA GLY A 22 -1.45 9.64 -4.83
C GLY A 22 -0.38 10.54 -5.45
N VAL A 23 0.89 10.13 -5.46
CA VAL A 23 1.95 10.88 -6.14
C VAL A 23 1.87 10.65 -7.66
N SER A 24 1.76 11.74 -8.43
CA SER A 24 1.72 11.75 -9.90
C SER A 24 2.82 10.89 -10.52
N VAL A 25 2.56 10.25 -11.67
CA VAL A 25 3.54 9.48 -12.48
C VAL A 25 4.76 10.30 -12.91
N TYR A 26 4.68 11.63 -12.83
CA TYR A 26 5.76 12.54 -13.15
C TYR A 26 6.53 13.03 -11.91
N ASP A 27 6.14 12.61 -10.70
CA ASP A 27 6.87 12.95 -9.49
C ASP A 27 8.03 11.96 -9.29
N PRO A 28 9.30 12.41 -9.26
CA PRO A 28 10.45 11.56 -8.96
C PRO A 28 10.43 10.93 -7.55
N ARG A 29 9.42 11.25 -6.72
CA ARG A 29 9.08 10.61 -5.44
C ARG A 29 8.27 9.32 -5.61
N GLN A 30 7.85 8.95 -6.82
CA GLN A 30 7.22 7.66 -7.17
C GLN A 30 8.19 6.46 -7.07
N ARG A 31 9.24 6.62 -6.27
CA ARG A 31 10.11 5.54 -5.83
C ARG A 31 9.40 4.56 -4.91
N PHE A 32 8.20 4.85 -4.43
CA PHE A 32 7.56 4.01 -3.43
C PHE A 32 6.15 3.67 -3.86
N MET A 33 5.87 2.38 -4.03
CA MET A 33 4.53 1.87 -4.35
C MET A 33 4.02 1.02 -3.19
N PRO A 34 2.77 1.24 -2.75
CA PRO A 34 2.16 0.40 -1.74
C PRO A 34 1.83 -0.98 -2.32
N ALA A 35 2.20 -2.01 -1.60
CA ALA A 35 1.89 -3.39 -1.93
C ALA A 35 1.28 -4.09 -0.71
N TYR A 36 0.36 -5.02 -0.97
CA TYR A 36 -0.24 -5.84 0.07
C TYR A 36 0.24 -7.28 -0.07
N CYS A 37 0.48 -7.91 1.07
CA CYS A 37 0.71 -9.33 1.13
C CYS A 37 -0.62 -10.06 1.38
N VAL A 38 -0.98 -11.01 0.51
CA VAL A 38 -2.22 -11.79 0.65
C VAL A 38 -2.16 -12.71 1.87
N GLU A 39 -0.98 -13.25 2.18
CA GLU A 39 -0.75 -14.24 3.23
C GLU A 39 -0.83 -13.62 4.63
N CYS A 40 0.03 -12.65 4.93
CA CYS A 40 0.05 -12.01 6.25
C CYS A 40 -0.89 -10.80 6.35
N GLY A 41 -1.42 -10.33 5.22
CA GLY A 41 -2.30 -9.16 5.18
C GLY A 41 -1.62 -7.82 5.48
N THR A 42 -0.28 -7.79 5.58
CA THR A 42 0.41 -6.54 5.87
C THR A 42 0.50 -5.68 4.61
N ILE A 43 0.24 -4.39 4.76
CA ILE A 43 0.56 -3.39 3.73
C ILE A 43 1.99 -2.93 3.96
N VAL A 44 2.79 -2.94 2.90
CA VAL A 44 4.17 -2.48 2.92
C VAL A 44 4.38 -1.47 1.81
N GLU A 45 5.34 -0.58 2.03
CA GLU A 45 5.83 0.36 1.02
C GLU A 45 7.03 -0.29 0.32
N VAL A 46 6.98 -0.41 -1.01
CA VAL A 46 8.03 -1.04 -1.82
C VAL A 46 8.81 0.03 -2.57
N ASP A 47 10.14 0.02 -2.46
CA ASP A 47 11.00 0.90 -3.26
C ASP A 47 11.09 0.38 -4.72
N MET A 48 10.61 1.19 -5.65
CA MET A 48 10.57 0.99 -7.09
C MET A 48 11.77 1.63 -7.80
N THR A 49 12.74 2.20 -7.07
CA THR A 49 13.90 2.86 -7.69
C THR A 49 14.72 1.86 -8.50
N GLY A 50 14.64 1.95 -9.83
CA GLY A 50 15.37 1.05 -10.73
C GLY A 50 14.77 -0.36 -10.84
N ALA A 51 13.56 -0.56 -10.31
CA ALA A 51 12.83 -1.82 -10.42
C ALA A 51 11.81 -1.78 -11.57
N ASP A 52 11.63 -2.91 -12.23
CA ASP A 52 10.60 -3.14 -13.25
C ASP A 52 9.50 -4.03 -12.66
N ILE A 53 8.29 -3.48 -12.49
CA ILE A 53 7.11 -4.16 -11.92
C ILE A 53 6.79 -5.47 -12.67
N HIS A 54 7.11 -5.55 -13.95
CA HIS A 54 6.81 -6.71 -14.77
C HIS A 54 7.85 -7.83 -14.68
N VAL A 55 9.04 -7.55 -14.15
CA VAL A 55 10.19 -8.48 -14.15
C VAL A 55 10.65 -8.81 -12.74
N ASP A 56 10.62 -7.85 -11.83
CA ASP A 56 11.13 -8.02 -10.47
C ASP A 56 10.13 -8.73 -9.55
N GLU A 57 10.65 -9.64 -8.72
CA GLU A 57 9.87 -10.32 -7.68
C GLU A 57 9.91 -9.50 -6.38
N PHE A 58 8.74 -9.13 -5.86
CA PHE A 58 8.62 -8.38 -4.62
C PHE A 58 8.11 -9.29 -3.49
N ARG A 59 8.85 -9.33 -2.38
CA ARG A 59 8.54 -10.19 -1.24
C ARG A 59 8.23 -9.41 0.02
N CYS A 60 7.26 -9.91 0.79
CA CYS A 60 6.83 -9.31 2.03
C CYS A 60 7.94 -9.41 3.07
N VAL A 61 8.32 -8.27 3.65
CA VAL A 61 9.35 -8.22 4.71
C VAL A 61 8.94 -8.94 6.01
N VAL A 62 7.64 -9.24 6.19
CA VAL A 62 7.11 -9.89 7.39
C VAL A 62 7.08 -11.41 7.25
N CYS A 63 6.62 -11.93 6.11
CA CYS A 63 6.40 -13.38 5.92
C CYS A 63 7.14 -13.99 4.73
N GLY A 64 7.81 -13.18 3.90
CA GLY A 64 8.57 -13.64 2.73
C GLY A 64 7.73 -14.00 1.51
N SER A 65 6.41 -13.98 1.61
CA SER A 65 5.47 -14.28 0.52
C SER A 65 5.44 -13.16 -0.53
N GLU A 66 4.88 -13.46 -1.70
CA GLU A 66 4.72 -12.47 -2.78
C GLU A 66 3.86 -11.28 -2.36
N LEU A 67 4.24 -10.12 -2.88
CA LEU A 67 3.52 -8.85 -2.74
C LEU A 67 2.76 -8.54 -4.02
N PHE A 68 1.57 -7.98 -3.83
CA PHE A 68 0.72 -7.53 -4.92
C PHE A 68 0.58 -6.01 -4.83
N PHE A 69 0.88 -5.32 -5.92
CA PHE A 69 0.81 -3.87 -5.96
C PHE A 69 -0.63 -3.38 -5.90
N LEU A 70 -0.84 -2.31 -5.13
CA LEU A 70 -2.13 -1.66 -4.99
C LEU A 70 -2.21 -0.51 -5.99
N GLU A 71 -2.92 -0.71 -7.11
CA GLU A 71 -3.14 0.35 -8.10
C GLU A 71 -4.35 1.24 -7.77
N LYS A 72 -5.34 0.70 -7.06
CA LYS A 72 -6.58 1.39 -6.70
C LYS A 72 -6.91 1.23 -5.23
N ALA A 73 -7.21 2.35 -4.59
CA ALA A 73 -7.66 2.45 -3.22
C ALA A 73 -8.86 1.53 -2.90
N ALA A 74 -9.81 1.46 -3.84
CA ALA A 74 -11.03 0.67 -3.72
C ALA A 74 -10.82 -0.84 -3.88
N SER A 75 -9.63 -1.28 -4.29
CA SER A 75 -9.29 -2.70 -4.43
C SER A 75 -8.77 -3.31 -3.13
N TYR A 76 -8.61 -2.51 -2.08
CA TYR A 76 -8.02 -2.97 -0.83
C TYR A 76 -9.03 -3.71 0.07
N THR A 77 -8.57 -4.78 0.71
CA THR A 77 -9.37 -5.67 1.57
C THR A 77 -8.76 -5.71 2.97
N CYS A 78 -9.56 -5.56 4.04
CA CYS A 78 -9.06 -5.60 5.43
C CYS A 78 -8.35 -6.93 5.66
N PRO A 79 -7.09 -6.92 6.12
CA PRO A 79 -6.33 -8.15 6.31
C PRO A 79 -6.84 -8.96 7.49
N LYS A 80 -7.48 -8.28 8.45
CA LYS A 80 -7.99 -8.85 9.68
C LYS A 80 -9.37 -9.51 9.52
N CYS A 81 -10.29 -8.88 8.79
CA CYS A 81 -11.67 -9.39 8.62
C CYS A 81 -12.06 -9.70 7.17
N LYS A 82 -11.17 -9.45 6.21
CA LYS A 82 -11.41 -9.63 4.77
C LYS A 82 -12.55 -8.76 4.18
N ALA A 83 -12.96 -7.71 4.89
CA ALA A 83 -13.94 -6.75 4.37
C ALA A 83 -13.35 -5.85 3.27
N HIS A 84 -14.15 -5.52 2.28
CA HIS A 84 -13.76 -4.62 1.18
C HIS A 84 -14.05 -3.14 1.48
N ASP A 85 -14.77 -2.84 2.57
CA ASP A 85 -15.09 -1.46 2.96
C ASP A 85 -13.92 -0.80 3.72
N MET A 86 -12.97 -0.30 2.93
CA MET A 86 -11.79 0.40 3.39
C MET A 86 -11.94 1.90 3.12
N ARG A 87 -11.87 2.71 4.18
CA ARG A 87 -11.86 4.17 4.10
C ARG A 87 -10.43 4.67 3.95
N LEU A 88 -10.19 5.50 2.95
CA LEU A 88 -8.93 6.23 2.80
C LEU A 88 -9.01 7.60 3.45
N HIS A 89 -7.97 7.92 4.20
CA HIS A 89 -7.73 9.23 4.77
C HIS A 89 -6.36 9.72 4.26
N GLN A 90 -6.36 10.69 3.35
CA GLN A 90 -5.12 11.37 2.95
C GLN A 90 -4.82 12.47 3.97
N GLY A 91 -3.64 12.42 4.60
CA GLY A 91 -3.15 13.44 5.52
C GLY A 91 -2.50 14.62 4.80
N GLU A 92 -2.23 15.70 5.54
CA GLU A 92 -1.65 16.94 5.00
C GLU A 92 -0.11 16.93 4.88
N TYR A 93 0.38 17.81 3.99
CA TYR A 93 1.78 18.13 3.72
C TYR A 93 2.59 18.45 4.99
N TRP A 94 3.78 17.85 5.12
CA TRP A 94 4.89 18.40 5.89
C TRP A 94 6.20 18.31 5.10
#